data_AF-S8AQG8-F1
#
_entry.id   AF-S8AQG8-F1
#
_cell.length_a   1.000
_cell.length_b   1.000
_cell.length_c   1.000
_cell.angle_alpha   90.00
_cell.angle_beta   90.00
_cell.angle_gamma   90.00
#
_symmetry.space_group_name_H-M   'P 1'
#
loop_
_entity.id
_entity.type
_entity.pdbx_description
1 polymer ?
#
loop_
_entity_poly.entity_id
_entity_poly.type
_entity_poly.pdbx_seq_one_letter_code
_entity_poly.pdbx_strand_id
1 'polypeptide(L)'
;MWLDRHIHLYYIDNYNLIQEFHKDDGQPLIPGPLCGKVKVSPDSDLSVIRALSPETDYCSDRRLYYIDPDGNIQEHMWNSTGSIQERLFSGEWTKGDSFEEGITPRKGSRLQFINLAFLETMAPRPRAFIQTEDEDLRSLKFDTLSWRFSTLRQKLPFSDNAAVFAACLGSEGAVVPAIFIFWQETDGKIYCRSRRIMSVSWSLRPTWGGKKAVSEEDEGNINVMASVCGSHTRGQYKDNLHLFVSGKDTSVFKHYKRLKESWVAQIVKLA
;
A
#
# COMPACT_ATOMS: atom_id res chain seq x y z
N MET A 1 -0.33 -2.35 -28.24
CA MET A 1 0.19 -3.39 -27.33
C MET A 1 -0.62 -3.27 -26.06
N TRP A 2 -1.52 -4.22 -25.80
CA TRP A 2 -2.29 -4.25 -24.56
C TRP A 2 -1.38 -4.89 -23.52
N LEU A 3 -1.15 -4.22 -22.39
CA LEU A 3 -0.43 -4.84 -21.28
C LEU A 3 -1.33 -5.95 -20.72
N ASP A 4 -0.87 -7.20 -20.78
CA ASP A 4 -1.53 -8.31 -20.12
C ASP A 4 -1.72 -7.95 -18.63
N ARG A 5 -2.97 -8.02 -18.17
CA ARG A 5 -3.33 -7.68 -16.79
C ARG A 5 -3.21 -8.92 -15.93
N HIS A 6 -2.15 -8.97 -15.13
CA HIS A 6 -1.99 -9.96 -14.06
C HIS A 6 -2.49 -9.36 -12.75
N ILE A 7 -3.56 -9.91 -12.19
CA ILE A 7 -4.16 -9.47 -10.93
C ILE A 7 -3.90 -10.54 -9.88
N HIS A 8 -3.38 -10.12 -8.73
CA HIS A 8 -3.24 -10.95 -7.54
C HIS A 8 -4.09 -10.37 -6.42
N LEU A 9 -4.88 -11.22 -5.77
CA LEU A 9 -5.71 -10.88 -4.63
C LEU A 9 -5.25 -11.71 -3.44
N TYR A 10 -5.07 -11.04 -2.31
CA TYR A 10 -4.67 -11.67 -1.06
C TYR A 10 -5.71 -11.36 0.00
N TYR A 11 -6.03 -12.35 0.82
CA TYR A 11 -6.92 -12.19 1.97
C TYR A 11 -6.55 -13.17 3.07
N ILE A 12 -7.06 -12.92 4.27
CA ILE A 12 -6.91 -13.78 5.44
C ILE A 12 -8.22 -14.54 5.61
N ASP A 13 -8.16 -15.86 5.70
CA ASP A 13 -9.35 -16.68 5.94
C ASP A 13 -9.71 -16.79 7.44
N ASN A 14 -10.79 -17.51 7.75
CA ASN A 14 -11.28 -17.69 9.12
C ASN A 14 -10.34 -18.53 10.02
N TYR A 15 -9.27 -19.11 9.47
CA TYR A 15 -8.24 -19.85 10.19
C TYR A 15 -6.96 -19.03 10.37
N ASN A 16 -7.00 -17.73 10.04
CA ASN A 16 -5.86 -16.83 10.01
C ASN A 16 -4.75 -17.34 9.08
N LEU A 17 -5.13 -17.91 7.94
CA LEU A 17 -4.21 -18.30 6.88
C LEU A 17 -4.32 -17.33 5.72
N ILE A 18 -3.17 -16.97 5.14
CA ILE A 18 -3.14 -16.18 3.92
C ILE A 18 -3.61 -17.05 2.76
N GLN A 19 -4.52 -16.47 1.98
CA GLN A 19 -5.03 -17.01 0.74
C GLN A 19 -4.62 -16.11 -0.42
N GLU A 20 -4.42 -16.71 -1.59
CA GLU A 20 -4.05 -16.02 -2.82
C GLU A 20 -4.99 -16.45 -3.95
N PHE A 21 -5.45 -15.48 -4.74
CA PHE A 21 -6.05 -15.75 -6.04
C PHE A 21 -5.30 -14.99 -7.12
N HIS A 22 -5.19 -15.60 -8.28
CA HIS A 22 -4.63 -14.95 -9.45
C HIS A 22 -5.63 -14.93 -10.61
N LYS A 23 -5.54 -13.89 -11.43
CA LYS A 23 -6.32 -13.74 -12.65
C LYS A 23 -5.49 -13.07 -13.73
N ASP A 24 -5.39 -13.75 -14.87
CA ASP A 24 -4.84 -13.20 -16.10
C ASP A 24 -5.96 -12.65 -16.98
N ASP A 25 -5.61 -11.85 -17.99
CA ASP A 25 -6.60 -11.23 -18.87
C ASP A 25 -7.40 -12.29 -19.63
N GLY A 26 -8.72 -12.16 -19.61
CA GLY A 26 -9.64 -13.15 -20.19
C GLY A 26 -9.71 -14.52 -19.48
N GLN A 27 -8.94 -14.74 -18.40
CA GLN A 27 -8.93 -16.02 -17.67
C GLN A 27 -9.79 -15.98 -16.40
N PRO A 28 -10.27 -17.14 -15.90
CA PRO A 28 -10.95 -17.22 -14.62
C PRO A 28 -9.98 -16.90 -13.46
N LEU A 29 -10.57 -16.52 -12.32
CA LEU A 29 -9.83 -16.40 -11.06
C LEU A 29 -9.50 -17.81 -10.56
N ILE A 30 -8.23 -18.13 -10.30
CA ILE A 30 -7.84 -19.44 -9.76
C ILE A 30 -6.92 -19.30 -8.53
N PRO A 31 -6.89 -20.30 -7.62
CA PRO A 31 -6.07 -20.25 -6.42
C PRO A 31 -4.57 -20.12 -6.72
N GLY A 32 -3.88 -19.30 -5.94
CA GLY A 32 -2.43 -19.11 -6.03
C GLY A 32 -1.62 -20.06 -5.15
N PRO A 33 -0.29 -20.11 -5.35
CA PRO A 33 0.60 -21.02 -4.65
C PRO A 33 0.76 -20.72 -3.15
N LEU A 34 0.33 -19.56 -2.64
CA LEU A 34 0.41 -19.23 -1.20
C LEU A 34 -0.72 -19.84 -0.35
N CYS A 35 -1.83 -20.27 -0.96
CA CYS A 35 -3.06 -20.64 -0.25
C CYS A 35 -2.84 -21.60 0.92
N GLY A 36 -3.20 -21.16 2.12
CA GLY A 36 -3.21 -21.99 3.32
C GLY A 36 -1.83 -22.28 3.94
N LYS A 37 -0.76 -21.65 3.44
CA LYS A 37 0.62 -21.96 3.87
C LYS A 37 1.18 -21.06 4.96
N VAL A 38 0.66 -19.82 5.07
CA VAL A 38 1.19 -18.81 5.98
C VAL A 38 0.15 -18.44 7.02
N LYS A 39 0.48 -18.66 8.30
CA LYS A 39 -0.36 -18.26 9.43
C LYS A 39 0.00 -16.86 9.91
N VAL A 40 -1.02 -16.07 10.23
CA VAL A 40 -0.89 -14.67 10.65
C VAL A 40 -1.59 -14.42 11.97
N SER A 41 -1.35 -13.26 12.57
CA SER A 41 -2.12 -12.78 13.72
C SER A 41 -3.60 -12.60 13.33
N PRO A 42 -4.57 -12.90 14.23
CA PRO A 42 -5.99 -12.64 13.98
C PRO A 42 -6.31 -11.18 13.62
N ASP A 43 -5.48 -10.24 14.08
CA ASP A 43 -5.63 -8.81 13.84
C ASP A 43 -4.65 -8.30 12.77
N SER A 44 -4.04 -9.21 12.00
CA SER A 44 -3.11 -8.84 10.93
C SER A 44 -3.84 -8.16 9.78
N ASP A 45 -3.21 -7.15 9.21
CA ASP A 45 -3.54 -6.65 7.88
C ASP A 45 -2.54 -7.19 6.85
N LEU A 46 -2.85 -7.07 5.56
CA LEU A 46 -1.97 -7.47 4.46
C LEU A 46 -1.60 -6.25 3.62
N SER A 47 -0.32 -6.12 3.29
CA SER A 47 0.14 -5.17 2.29
C SER A 47 0.99 -5.86 1.25
N VAL A 48 0.74 -5.57 -0.02
CA VAL A 48 1.54 -6.12 -1.13
C VAL A 48 2.13 -5.00 -1.94
N ILE A 49 3.41 -5.16 -2.28
CA ILE A 49 4.07 -4.32 -3.27
C ILE A 49 4.59 -5.19 -4.40
N ARG A 50 4.61 -4.61 -5.59
CA ARG A 50 5.34 -5.17 -6.72
C ARG A 50 6.80 -4.72 -6.64
N ALA A 51 7.71 -5.67 -6.73
CA ALA A 51 9.12 -5.47 -6.93
C ALA A 51 9.43 -5.71 -8.42
N LEU A 52 10.25 -4.87 -9.03
CA LEU A 52 10.86 -5.21 -10.32
C LEU A 52 12.29 -5.63 -10.05
N SER A 53 12.65 -6.83 -10.51
CA SER A 53 14.05 -7.21 -10.63
C SER A 53 14.57 -6.72 -11.99
N PRO A 54 15.69 -5.97 -12.01
CA PRO A 54 16.34 -5.57 -13.26
C PRO A 54 16.94 -6.75 -14.04
N GLU A 55 17.06 -7.92 -13.41
CA GLU A 55 17.63 -9.13 -14.04
C GLU A 55 16.59 -9.96 -14.80
N THR A 56 15.29 -9.72 -14.54
CA THR A 56 14.20 -10.44 -15.20
C THR A 56 13.38 -9.44 -16.00
N ASP A 57 13.51 -9.46 -17.33
CA ASP A 57 12.84 -8.53 -18.26
C ASP A 57 11.31 -8.43 -18.12
N TYR A 58 10.67 -9.27 -17.29
CA TYR A 58 9.24 -9.21 -17.02
C TYR A 58 8.87 -9.58 -15.56
N CYS A 59 8.84 -8.60 -14.66
CA CYS A 59 7.59 -8.24 -13.96
C CYS A 59 6.79 -9.31 -13.13
N SER A 60 7.36 -10.02 -12.15
CA SER A 60 6.50 -10.74 -11.16
C SER A 60 6.97 -10.83 -9.71
N ASP A 61 8.05 -10.16 -9.31
CA ASP A 61 8.42 -10.20 -7.88
C ASP A 61 7.36 -9.48 -7.04
N ARG A 62 6.91 -10.16 -6.00
CA ARG A 62 5.91 -9.64 -5.05
C ARG A 62 6.47 -9.75 -3.65
N ARG A 63 6.27 -8.70 -2.87
CA ARG A 63 6.58 -8.71 -1.44
C ARG A 63 5.27 -8.50 -0.70
N LEU A 64 4.89 -9.51 0.07
CA LEU A 64 3.70 -9.54 0.91
C LEU A 64 4.14 -9.31 2.35
N TYR A 65 3.50 -8.36 3.02
CA TYR A 65 3.76 -7.99 4.40
C TYR A 65 2.55 -8.29 5.26
N TYR A 66 2.80 -8.83 6.45
CA TYR A 66 1.77 -9.24 7.41
C TYR A 66 2.32 -9.19 8.83
N ILE A 67 1.47 -9.38 9.84
CA ILE A 67 1.83 -9.51 11.25
C ILE A 67 1.71 -10.99 11.62
N ASP A 68 2.78 -11.60 12.13
CA ASP A 68 2.75 -12.98 12.59
C ASP A 68 2.03 -13.13 13.95
N PRO A 69 1.74 -14.36 14.41
CA PRO A 69 1.09 -14.59 15.70
C PRO A 69 1.84 -14.02 16.92
N ASP A 70 3.15 -13.75 16.78
CA ASP A 70 3.99 -13.17 17.82
C ASP A 70 3.96 -11.63 17.80
N GLY A 71 3.20 -11.03 16.87
CA GLY A 71 3.03 -9.58 16.75
C GLY A 71 4.12 -8.89 15.93
N ASN A 72 5.00 -9.63 15.25
CA ASN A 72 6.09 -9.08 14.46
C ASN A 72 5.65 -8.90 13.00
N ILE A 73 6.12 -7.81 12.39
CA ILE A 73 5.96 -7.63 10.94
C ILE A 73 6.86 -8.66 10.24
N GLN A 74 6.30 -9.35 9.25
CA GLN A 74 6.99 -10.32 8.41
C GLN A 74 6.89 -9.94 6.93
N GLU A 75 7.88 -10.36 6.16
CA GLU A 75 7.87 -10.31 4.70
C GLU A 75 7.79 -11.74 4.14
N HIS A 76 6.96 -11.95 3.13
CA HIS A 76 6.98 -13.11 2.25
C HIS A 76 7.26 -12.65 0.83
N MET A 77 8.23 -13.27 0.18
CA MET A 77 8.68 -12.88 -1.16
C MET A 77 8.32 -13.96 -2.15
N TRP A 78 7.73 -13.55 -3.27
CA TRP A 78 7.64 -14.37 -4.47
C TRP A 78 8.81 -13.97 -5.37
N ASN A 79 9.80 -14.86 -5.48
CA ASN A 79 10.94 -14.66 -6.37
C ASN A 79 10.71 -15.53 -7.61
N SER A 80 10.32 -14.90 -8.71
CA SER A 80 10.05 -15.63 -9.94
C SER A 80 11.34 -15.76 -10.76
N THR A 81 12.03 -16.90 -10.67
CA THR A 81 13.09 -17.25 -11.63
C THR A 81 12.49 -17.95 -12.85
N GLY A 82 13.12 -17.85 -14.03
CA GLY A 82 12.69 -18.55 -15.25
C GLY A 82 11.82 -17.74 -16.23
N SER A 83 11.25 -18.38 -17.25
CA SER A 83 10.33 -17.82 -18.26
C SER A 83 8.87 -17.72 -17.73
N ILE A 84 7.97 -16.95 -18.38
CA ILE A 84 6.57 -16.74 -17.91
C ILE A 84 5.82 -18.06 -17.64
N GLN A 85 6.04 -19.10 -18.46
CA GLN A 85 5.42 -20.42 -18.26
C GLN A 85 6.03 -21.20 -17.09
N GLU A 86 7.34 -21.06 -16.82
CA GLU A 86 7.97 -21.68 -15.64
C GLU A 86 7.53 -20.96 -14.36
N ARG A 87 7.39 -19.63 -14.40
CA ARG A 87 7.06 -18.79 -13.25
C ARG A 87 5.70 -19.06 -12.63
N LEU A 88 4.73 -19.60 -13.35
CA LEU A 88 3.43 -19.97 -12.79
C LEU A 88 3.48 -21.30 -12.01
N PHE A 89 4.55 -22.09 -12.17
CA PHE A 89 4.64 -23.45 -11.61
C PHE A 89 5.94 -23.76 -10.84
N SER A 90 6.98 -22.94 -10.94
CA SER A 90 8.29 -23.16 -10.28
C SER A 90 8.72 -22.06 -9.31
N GLY A 91 7.96 -20.97 -9.20
CA GLY A 91 8.23 -19.96 -8.17
C GLY A 91 7.84 -20.50 -6.80
N GLU A 92 8.64 -20.17 -5.79
CA GLU A 92 8.31 -20.47 -4.39
C GLU A 92 8.17 -19.18 -3.60
N TRP A 93 7.16 -19.16 -2.74
CA TRP A 93 7.05 -18.16 -1.71
C TRP A 93 8.10 -18.47 -0.64
N THR A 94 9.01 -17.52 -0.40
CA THR A 94 10.05 -17.63 0.62
C THR A 94 9.87 -16.57 1.68
N LYS A 95 10.24 -16.92 2.92
CA LYS A 95 10.26 -15.94 4.01
C LYS A 95 11.35 -14.91 3.72
N GLY A 96 10.98 -13.63 3.75
CA GLY A 96 11.89 -12.50 3.61
C GLY A 96 12.59 -12.13 4.91
N ASP A 97 13.27 -10.99 4.88
CA ASP A 97 13.98 -10.48 6.05
C ASP A 97 12.98 -10.12 7.17
N SER A 98 13.36 -10.45 8.41
CA SER A 98 12.61 -9.98 9.57
C SER A 98 12.88 -8.50 9.82
N PHE A 99 11.89 -7.80 10.33
CA PHE A 99 12.04 -6.41 10.73
C PHE A 99 12.89 -6.35 12.01
N GLU A 100 13.65 -5.26 12.20
CA GLU A 100 14.46 -5.07 13.41
C GLU A 100 13.59 -5.20 14.68
N GLU A 101 14.16 -5.81 15.74
CA GLU A 101 13.50 -5.92 17.04
C GLU A 101 13.08 -4.53 17.56
N GLY A 102 11.87 -4.46 18.13
CA GLY A 102 11.30 -3.21 18.68
C GLY A 102 10.43 -2.40 17.71
N ILE A 103 10.23 -2.88 16.48
CA ILE A 103 9.20 -2.34 15.57
C ILE A 103 7.88 -3.08 15.84
N THR A 104 7.17 -2.68 16.90
CA THR A 104 5.86 -3.25 17.24
C THR A 104 4.74 -2.37 16.69
N PRO A 105 4.01 -2.82 15.65
CA PRO A 105 2.82 -2.10 15.20
C PRO A 105 1.74 -2.15 16.29
N ARG A 106 0.89 -1.12 16.34
CA ARG A 106 -0.28 -1.12 17.22
C ARG A 106 -1.17 -2.30 16.86
N LYS A 107 -1.66 -3.05 17.86
CA LYS A 107 -2.58 -4.17 17.62
C LYS A 107 -3.81 -3.72 16.82
N GLY A 108 -4.14 -4.43 15.74
CA GLY A 108 -5.24 -4.09 14.83
C GLY A 108 -4.98 -2.92 13.88
N SER A 109 -3.77 -2.32 13.92
CA SER A 109 -3.41 -1.29 12.95
C SER A 109 -3.15 -1.87 11.57
N ARG A 110 -3.45 -1.06 10.56
CA ARG A 110 -3.20 -1.42 9.16
C ARG A 110 -1.74 -1.31 8.79
N LEU A 111 -1.25 -2.32 8.07
CA LEU A 111 0.08 -2.29 7.47
C LEU A 111 -0.02 -1.68 6.09
N GLN A 112 0.85 -0.72 5.80
CA GLN A 112 0.90 -0.14 4.48
C GLN A 112 2.30 0.00 3.96
N PHE A 113 2.56 -0.68 2.86
CA PHE A 113 3.82 -0.65 2.14
C PHE A 113 3.62 -0.03 0.75
N ILE A 114 4.64 0.67 0.30
CA ILE A 114 4.77 1.14 -1.08
C ILE A 114 6.17 0.81 -1.58
N ASN A 115 6.30 0.63 -2.89
CA ASN A 115 7.62 0.58 -3.53
C ASN A 115 7.94 1.96 -4.15
N LEU A 116 9.11 2.51 -3.81
CA LEU A 116 9.62 3.75 -4.40
C LEU A 116 10.51 3.53 -5.63
N ALA A 117 10.81 2.28 -5.97
CA ALA A 117 11.50 1.99 -7.22
C ALA A 117 10.56 2.36 -8.37
N PHE A 118 10.93 3.40 -9.11
CA PHE A 118 10.22 3.77 -10.32
C PHE A 118 10.69 2.87 -11.46
N LEU A 119 9.76 2.51 -12.34
CA LEU A 119 9.84 1.33 -13.19
C LEU A 119 11.14 1.26 -14.03
N GLU A 120 11.60 0.01 -14.22
CA GLU A 120 12.56 -0.50 -15.22
C GLU A 120 14.04 -0.68 -14.85
N THR A 121 14.62 -0.04 -13.81
CA THR A 121 16.10 -0.15 -13.62
C THR A 121 16.63 -0.16 -12.19
N MET A 122 15.79 -0.12 -11.15
CA MET A 122 16.26 -0.07 -9.76
C MET A 122 15.70 -1.20 -8.90
N ALA A 123 16.57 -1.77 -8.06
CA ALA A 123 16.19 -2.68 -6.99
C ALA A 123 15.02 -2.12 -6.15
N PRO A 124 14.14 -2.98 -5.58
CA PRO A 124 13.02 -2.56 -4.77
C PRO A 124 13.44 -1.60 -3.65
N ARG A 125 12.68 -0.50 -3.50
CA ARG A 125 12.88 0.49 -2.43
C ARG A 125 11.62 0.58 -1.60
N PRO A 126 11.29 -0.48 -0.84
CA PRO A 126 10.06 -0.50 -0.09
C PRO A 126 10.10 0.51 1.06
N ARG A 127 8.92 1.05 1.37
CA ARG A 127 8.66 1.90 2.52
C ARG A 127 7.43 1.40 3.21
N ALA A 128 7.50 1.26 4.53
CA ALA A 128 6.35 1.00 5.37
C ALA A 128 5.87 2.28 6.03
N PHE A 129 4.57 2.36 6.29
CA PHE A 129 3.96 3.34 7.16
C PHE A 129 3.11 2.58 8.16
N ILE A 130 3.45 2.73 9.43
CA ILE A 130 2.85 1.95 10.52
C ILE A 130 2.42 2.88 11.64
N GLN A 131 1.39 2.45 12.36
CA GLN A 131 1.04 3.03 13.65
C GLN A 131 1.72 2.20 14.73
N THR A 132 2.36 2.85 15.68
CA THR A 132 2.94 2.18 16.85
C THR A 132 2.00 2.28 18.04
N GLU A 133 2.20 1.46 19.06
CA GLU A 133 1.44 1.50 20.33
C GLU A 133 1.45 2.90 20.99
N ASP A 134 2.55 3.66 20.83
CA ASP A 134 2.66 5.06 21.31
C ASP A 134 1.84 6.11 20.53
N GLU A 135 0.91 5.67 19.67
CA GLU A 135 0.09 6.52 18.78
C GLU A 135 0.91 7.38 17.80
N ASP A 136 2.14 6.98 17.51
CA ASP A 136 2.97 7.60 16.50
C ASP A 136 2.74 6.94 15.13
N LEU A 137 2.52 7.76 14.10
CA LEU A 137 2.77 7.38 12.72
C LEU A 137 4.28 7.36 12.48
N ARG A 138 4.79 6.20 12.11
CA ARG A 138 6.20 6.00 11.74
C ARG A 138 6.32 5.60 10.28
N SER A 139 7.46 5.90 9.69
CA SER A 139 7.85 5.24 8.44
C SER A 139 9.12 4.41 8.61
N LEU A 140 9.12 3.28 7.93
CA LEU A 140 10.28 2.39 7.81
C LEU A 140 10.81 2.46 6.39
N LYS A 141 12.12 2.34 6.27
CA LYS A 141 12.80 2.16 4.98
C LYS A 141 13.63 0.89 5.03
N PHE A 142 13.60 0.14 3.93
CA PHE A 142 14.65 -0.84 3.68
C PHE A 142 15.85 -0.11 3.08
N ASP A 143 17.00 -0.24 3.74
CA ASP A 143 18.26 0.40 3.35
C ASP A 143 19.41 -0.62 3.47
N THR A 144 20.24 -0.65 2.43
CA THR A 144 21.38 -1.53 2.10
C THR A 144 21.26 -3.03 2.41
N LEU A 145 20.71 -3.48 3.54
CA LEU A 145 20.37 -4.88 3.90
C LEU A 145 19.36 -5.01 5.07
N SER A 146 18.74 -3.92 5.54
CA SER A 146 17.91 -3.97 6.77
C SER A 146 16.77 -2.95 6.78
N TRP A 147 15.71 -3.29 7.50
CA TRP A 147 14.61 -2.37 7.80
C TRP A 147 14.99 -1.43 8.94
N ARG A 148 14.83 -0.12 8.74
CA ARG A 148 15.12 0.89 9.77
C ARG A 148 14.07 1.99 9.79
N PHE A 149 13.88 2.62 10.95
CA PHE A 149 13.09 3.85 11.03
C PHE A 149 13.66 4.94 10.13
N SER A 150 12.76 5.64 9.45
CA SER A 150 13.06 6.85 8.69
C SER A 150 12.70 8.09 9.51
N THR A 151 12.74 9.26 8.87
CA THR A 151 12.54 10.55 9.54
C THR A 151 11.09 10.87 9.88
N LEU A 152 10.12 10.08 9.40
CA LEU A 152 8.72 10.30 9.78
C LEU A 152 8.48 9.77 11.19
N ARG A 153 8.21 10.69 12.10
CA ARG A 153 7.58 10.45 13.39
C ARG A 153 6.53 11.54 13.58
N GLN A 154 5.27 11.15 13.73
CA GLN A 154 4.21 12.10 14.00
C GLN A 154 3.19 11.48 14.95
N LYS A 155 3.01 12.10 16.11
CA LYS A 155 1.91 11.78 17.01
C LYS A 155 0.60 12.19 16.36
N LEU A 156 -0.33 11.25 16.22
CA LEU A 156 -1.64 11.49 15.62
C LEU A 156 -2.74 11.03 16.58
N PRO A 157 -3.85 11.77 16.71
CA PRO A 157 -5.01 11.32 17.47
C PRO A 157 -5.76 10.27 16.66
N PHE A 158 -5.20 9.07 16.56
CA PHE A 158 -5.78 7.99 15.78
C PHE A 158 -7.10 7.53 16.40
N SER A 159 -8.11 7.31 15.56
CA SER A 159 -9.22 6.45 15.96
C SER A 159 -8.74 5.00 16.03
N ASP A 160 -9.47 4.13 16.72
CA ASP A 160 -9.19 2.69 16.73
C ASP A 160 -9.26 2.05 15.33
N ASN A 161 -9.85 2.76 14.36
CA ASN A 161 -9.98 2.34 12.97
C ASN A 161 -9.08 3.13 12.03
N ALA A 162 -8.10 3.87 12.55
CA ALA A 162 -7.26 4.69 11.71
C ALA A 162 -6.47 3.79 10.75
N ALA A 163 -6.73 3.96 9.47
CA ALA A 163 -6.05 3.22 8.43
C ALA A 163 -5.03 4.13 7.74
N VAL A 164 -3.78 3.69 7.66
CA VAL A 164 -2.72 4.44 6.98
C VAL A 164 -2.65 3.95 5.55
N PHE A 165 -2.91 4.82 4.57
CA PHE A 165 -2.72 4.48 3.17
C PHE A 165 -1.60 5.30 2.57
N ALA A 166 -0.74 4.65 1.81
CA ALA A 166 0.37 5.29 1.18
C ALA A 166 0.36 5.00 -0.31
N ALA A 167 0.63 6.01 -1.11
CA ALA A 167 0.74 5.84 -2.54
C ALA A 167 1.92 6.65 -3.08
N CYS A 168 2.66 6.05 -4.01
CA CYS A 168 3.76 6.70 -4.70
C CYS A 168 3.32 7.07 -6.12
N LEU A 169 3.36 8.35 -6.45
CA LEU A 169 3.35 8.80 -7.83
C LEU A 169 4.80 8.79 -8.31
N GLY A 170 5.10 8.06 -9.37
CA GLY A 170 6.28 8.36 -10.17
C GLY A 170 5.87 8.51 -11.62
N SER A 171 6.74 9.15 -12.41
CA SER A 171 6.55 9.29 -13.85
C SER A 171 7.86 8.99 -14.57
N GLU A 172 7.79 8.51 -15.81
CA GLU A 172 8.97 8.56 -16.68
C GLU A 172 9.33 10.03 -16.90
N GLY A 173 10.60 10.42 -16.70
CA GLY A 173 11.07 11.80 -16.81
C GLY A 173 11.45 12.47 -15.47
N ALA A 174 11.62 13.80 -15.49
CA ALA A 174 12.18 14.60 -14.40
C ALA A 174 11.21 14.91 -13.22
N VAL A 175 10.08 14.22 -13.10
CA VAL A 175 9.15 14.46 -11.99
C VAL A 175 9.60 13.68 -10.77
N VAL A 176 9.80 14.41 -9.68
CA VAL A 176 10.17 13.89 -8.37
C VAL A 176 9.03 13.00 -7.84
N PRO A 177 9.28 11.73 -7.50
CA PRO A 177 8.21 10.89 -6.98
C PRO A 177 7.67 11.46 -5.67
N ALA A 178 6.37 11.29 -5.46
CA ALA A 178 5.66 11.85 -4.32
C ALA A 178 4.91 10.76 -3.57
N ILE A 179 5.11 10.74 -2.25
CA ILE A 179 4.39 9.88 -1.32
C ILE A 179 3.20 10.67 -0.79
N PHE A 180 2.02 10.08 -0.80
CA PHE A 180 0.83 10.57 -0.10
C PHE A 180 0.49 9.59 1.00
N ILE A 181 0.23 10.07 2.20
CA ILE A 181 -0.18 9.29 3.36
C ILE A 181 -1.55 9.78 3.80
N PHE A 182 -2.54 8.90 3.84
CA PHE A 182 -3.88 9.20 4.31
C PHE A 182 -4.13 8.51 5.65
N TRP A 183 -4.85 9.17 6.55
CA TRP A 183 -5.31 8.59 7.81
C TRP A 183 -6.64 9.19 8.24
N GLN A 184 -7.36 8.50 9.13
CA GLN A 184 -8.55 9.03 9.80
C GLN A 184 -8.22 9.40 11.25
N GLU A 185 -8.60 10.60 11.71
CA GLU A 185 -8.49 10.98 13.13
C GLU A 185 -9.79 10.67 13.89
N THR A 186 -9.80 10.88 15.20
CA THR A 186 -10.96 10.66 16.10
C THR A 186 -12.19 11.51 15.78
N ASP A 187 -12.03 12.59 15.02
CA ASP A 187 -13.13 13.43 14.51
C ASP A 187 -13.83 12.84 13.28
N GLY A 188 -13.48 11.62 12.88
CA GLY A 188 -14.04 10.91 11.74
C GLY A 188 -13.51 11.41 10.38
N LYS A 189 -12.66 12.44 10.38
CA LYS A 189 -12.19 13.09 9.16
C LYS A 189 -10.95 12.41 8.61
N ILE A 190 -10.83 12.39 7.29
CA ILE A 190 -9.65 11.87 6.60
C ILE A 190 -8.67 13.01 6.34
N TYR A 191 -7.42 12.77 6.69
CA TYR A 191 -6.30 13.69 6.53
C TYR A 191 -5.31 13.14 5.51
N CYS A 192 -4.50 14.02 4.92
CA CYS A 192 -3.46 13.66 3.96
C CYS A 192 -2.16 14.41 4.27
N ARG A 193 -1.03 13.70 4.23
CA ARG A 193 0.33 14.26 4.26
C ARG A 193 1.06 13.82 3.01
N SER A 194 1.88 14.69 2.42
CA SER A 194 2.68 14.30 1.26
C SER A 194 4.14 14.70 1.37
N ARG A 195 5.01 13.94 0.69
CA ARG A 195 6.44 14.24 0.58
C ARG A 195 6.92 13.98 -0.84
N ARG A 196 7.62 14.95 -1.41
CA ARG A 196 8.41 14.75 -2.62
C ARG A 196 9.78 14.17 -2.26
N ILE A 197 10.21 13.12 -2.92
CA ILE A 197 11.37 12.30 -2.50
C ILE A 197 12.71 13.06 -2.62
N MET A 198 12.85 14.02 -3.53
CA MET A 198 14.03 14.90 -3.60
C MET A 198 14.10 15.94 -2.46
N SER A 199 13.08 16.02 -1.61
CA SER A 199 13.10 16.88 -0.44
C SER A 199 13.61 16.13 0.80
N VAL A 200 14.60 16.72 1.47
CA VAL A 200 15.14 16.24 2.74
C VAL A 200 14.13 16.38 3.89
N SER A 201 13.16 17.28 3.74
CA SER A 201 12.11 17.52 4.72
C SER A 201 10.78 16.89 4.31
N TRP A 202 10.04 16.38 5.29
CA TRP A 202 8.61 16.19 5.12
C TRP A 202 7.99 17.58 5.08
N SER A 203 7.83 18.14 3.89
CA SER A 203 7.03 19.35 3.77
C SER A 203 5.62 19.03 4.27
N LEU A 204 5.21 19.67 5.36
CA LEU A 204 3.81 19.98 5.57
C LEU A 204 3.43 20.91 4.42
N ARG A 205 3.14 20.33 3.24
CA ARG A 205 2.52 21.12 2.20
C ARG A 205 1.11 21.37 2.70
N PRO A 206 0.67 22.63 2.75
CA PRO A 206 -0.74 22.90 2.80
C PRO A 206 -1.34 22.36 1.50
N THR A 207 -1.82 21.12 1.49
CA THR A 207 -3.15 20.93 0.89
C THR A 207 -4.08 21.51 1.94
N TRP A 208 -4.30 22.82 1.80
CA TRP A 208 -4.95 23.71 2.77
C TRP A 208 -4.05 24.04 3.97
N GLY A 209 -3.89 25.34 4.25
CA GLY A 209 -3.34 25.77 5.53
C GLY A 209 -4.25 25.25 6.64
N GLY A 210 -3.68 24.49 7.58
CA GLY A 210 -4.43 23.92 8.69
C GLY A 210 -5.13 22.60 8.38
N LYS A 211 -5.43 21.87 9.46
CA LYS A 211 -6.29 20.68 9.48
C LYS A 211 -7.57 20.94 8.68
N LYS A 212 -7.70 20.42 7.45
CA LYS A 212 -9.01 20.33 6.81
C LYS A 212 -9.18 18.96 6.16
N ALA A 213 -10.30 18.34 6.51
CA ALA A 213 -10.68 16.99 6.15
C ALA A 213 -10.94 16.82 4.64
N VAL A 214 -10.64 15.63 4.11
CA VAL A 214 -11.06 15.19 2.78
C VAL A 214 -12.56 14.82 2.76
N SER A 215 -13.15 14.54 3.93
CA SER A 215 -14.56 14.26 4.12
C SER A 215 -15.14 15.08 5.28
N GLU A 216 -16.29 15.72 5.05
CA GLU A 216 -17.16 16.18 6.14
C GLU A 216 -18.18 15.05 6.33
N GLU A 217 -18.22 14.48 7.54
CA GLU A 217 -19.26 13.54 8.01
C GLU A 217 -19.29 12.14 7.37
N ASP A 218 -18.47 11.22 7.90
CA ASP A 218 -18.82 9.79 7.95
C ASP A 218 -18.43 9.25 9.33
N GLU A 219 -19.38 9.18 10.25
CA GLU A 219 -19.20 8.60 11.57
C GLU A 219 -19.14 7.07 11.48
N GLY A 220 -17.94 6.49 11.46
CA GLY A 220 -17.79 5.05 11.60
C GLY A 220 -16.44 4.47 11.22
N ASN A 221 -16.31 3.14 11.36
CA ASN A 221 -15.12 2.39 10.96
C ASN A 221 -14.94 2.56 9.46
N ILE A 222 -13.95 3.35 9.04
CA ILE A 222 -13.70 3.59 7.62
C ILE A 222 -12.64 2.62 7.11
N ASN A 223 -12.97 1.81 6.11
CA ASN A 223 -11.92 1.26 5.25
C ASN A 223 -11.60 2.34 4.22
N VAL A 224 -10.50 3.06 4.47
CA VAL A 224 -9.87 3.84 3.42
C VAL A 224 -9.18 2.82 2.49
N MET A 225 -9.08 3.11 1.21
CA MET A 225 -8.23 2.42 0.25
C MET A 225 -7.77 3.50 -0.72
N ALA A 226 -6.49 3.83 -0.74
CA ALA A 226 -5.96 4.76 -1.75
C ALA A 226 -5.40 3.97 -2.92
N SER A 227 -5.72 4.37 -4.15
CA SER A 227 -5.02 3.90 -5.34
C SER A 227 -4.46 5.09 -6.12
N VAL A 228 -3.26 4.91 -6.64
CA VAL A 228 -2.66 5.85 -7.58
C VAL A 228 -2.76 5.27 -8.98
N CYS A 229 -3.30 6.06 -9.91
CA CYS A 229 -3.23 5.74 -11.33
C CYS A 229 -2.46 6.87 -12.03
N GLY A 230 -1.17 6.67 -12.30
CA GLY A 230 -0.44 7.52 -13.23
C GLY A 230 -0.80 7.11 -14.66
N SER A 231 -1.50 7.96 -15.42
CA SER A 231 -1.72 7.70 -16.85
C SER A 231 -0.79 8.55 -17.69
N HIS A 232 0.10 7.90 -18.45
CA HIS A 232 0.84 8.51 -19.54
C HIS A 232 -0.08 8.74 -20.75
N THR A 233 -0.75 9.89 -20.79
CA THR A 233 -1.33 10.39 -22.05
C THR A 233 -0.39 11.46 -22.61
N ARG A 234 0.37 11.06 -23.65
CA ARG A 234 1.25 11.88 -24.51
C ARG A 234 1.30 13.37 -24.14
N GLY A 235 2.25 13.75 -23.27
CA GLY A 235 2.60 15.14 -22.99
C GLY A 235 1.79 15.88 -21.91
N GLN A 236 0.79 15.24 -21.29
CA GLN A 236 0.10 15.81 -20.13
C GLN A 236 0.06 14.80 -18.98
N TYR A 237 0.96 14.98 -18.02
CA TYR A 237 0.85 14.31 -16.73
C TYR A 237 -0.29 14.94 -15.94
N LYS A 238 -1.30 14.14 -15.66
CA LYS A 238 -2.29 14.46 -14.63
C LYS A 238 -2.08 13.46 -13.52
N ASP A 239 -1.64 13.95 -12.37
CA ASP A 239 -1.64 13.19 -11.12
C ASP A 239 -3.09 12.75 -10.83
N ASN A 240 -3.48 11.54 -11.24
CA ASN A 240 -4.77 10.98 -10.90
C ASN A 240 -4.58 10.13 -9.65
N LEU A 241 -4.76 10.78 -8.50
CA LEU A 241 -4.85 10.12 -7.22
C LEU A 241 -6.32 9.79 -6.94
N HIS A 242 -6.59 8.54 -6.62
CA HIS A 242 -7.91 8.03 -6.32
C HIS A 242 -7.93 7.57 -4.86
N LEU A 243 -8.94 7.98 -4.12
CA LEU A 243 -9.17 7.55 -2.75
C LEU A 243 -10.56 6.95 -2.67
N PHE A 244 -10.65 5.70 -2.26
CA PHE A 244 -11.89 5.02 -1.99
C PHE A 244 -12.08 4.96 -0.49
N VAL A 245 -13.26 5.33 -0.04
CA VAL A 245 -13.60 5.46 1.38
C VAL A 245 -14.92 4.74 1.56
N SER A 246 -14.92 3.66 2.32
CA SER A 246 -16.17 2.98 2.70
C SER A 246 -16.50 3.35 4.15
N GLY A 247 -17.78 3.62 4.40
CA GLY A 247 -18.29 3.79 5.76
C GLY A 247 -18.55 2.43 6.43
N LYS A 248 -19.31 2.45 7.54
CA LYS A 248 -19.81 1.23 8.19
C LYS A 248 -20.70 0.38 7.28
N ASP A 249 -21.49 1.04 6.43
CA ASP A 249 -22.26 0.38 5.39
C ASP A 249 -21.34 0.12 4.19
N THR A 250 -20.95 -1.16 4.02
CA THR A 250 -20.04 -1.59 2.96
C THR A 250 -20.67 -1.58 1.58
N SER A 251 -21.99 -1.34 1.46
CA SER A 251 -22.69 -1.24 0.18
C SER A 251 -22.45 0.07 -0.57
N VAL A 252 -21.87 1.08 0.11
CA VAL A 252 -21.58 2.40 -0.46
C VAL A 252 -20.14 2.80 -0.17
N PHE A 253 -19.44 3.26 -1.21
CA PHE A 253 -18.14 3.89 -1.03
C PHE A 253 -18.09 5.26 -1.74
N LYS A 254 -17.39 6.19 -1.12
CA LYS A 254 -17.05 7.49 -1.70
C LYS A 254 -15.74 7.32 -2.46
N HIS A 255 -15.76 7.67 -3.75
CA HIS A 255 -14.59 7.75 -4.59
C HIS A 255 -14.19 9.22 -4.74
N TYR A 256 -13.04 9.59 -4.18
CA TYR A 256 -12.44 10.89 -4.39
C TYR A 256 -11.39 10.80 -5.48
N LYS A 257 -11.48 11.68 -6.47
CA LYS A 257 -10.46 11.85 -7.51
C LYS A 257 -9.80 13.20 -7.35
N ARG A 258 -8.48 13.21 -7.29
CA ARG A 258 -7.70 14.46 -7.32
C ARG A 258 -7.65 14.98 -8.74
N LEU A 259 -8.05 16.24 -8.94
CA LEU A 259 -7.93 16.98 -10.18
C LEU A 259 -7.05 18.21 -9.91
N LYS A 260 -5.76 18.13 -10.27
CA LYS A 260 -4.75 19.17 -9.95
C LYS A 260 -4.64 19.42 -8.43
N GLU A 261 -5.22 20.52 -7.95
CA GLU A 261 -5.15 20.97 -6.55
C GLU A 261 -6.48 20.77 -5.78
N SER A 262 -7.52 20.27 -6.46
CA SER A 262 -8.82 19.98 -5.82
C SER A 262 -9.13 18.48 -5.82
N TRP A 263 -10.05 18.09 -4.93
CA TRP A 263 -10.65 16.76 -4.89
C TRP A 263 -12.10 16.84 -5.31
N VAL A 264 -12.53 15.89 -6.13
CA VAL A 264 -13.93 15.72 -6.52
C VAL A 264 -14.40 14.38 -5.98
N ALA A 265 -15.53 14.38 -5.28
CA ALA A 265 -16.13 13.17 -4.71
C ALA A 265 -17.25 12.66 -5.62
N GLN A 266 -17.31 11.35 -5.80
CA GLN A 266 -18.41 10.63 -6.42
C GLN A 266 -18.89 9.56 -5.44
N ILE A 267 -20.21 9.48 -5.20
CA ILE A 267 -20.81 8.39 -4.45
C ILE A 267 -20.94 7.20 -5.39
N VAL A 268 -20.41 6.05 -4.99
CA VAL A 268 -20.53 4.79 -5.72
C VAL A 268 -21.34 3.83 -4.87
N LYS A 269 -22.46 3.36 -5.42
CA LYS A 269 -23.28 2.30 -4.82
C LYS A 269 -22.93 0.99 -5.50
N LEU A 270 -22.66 -0.05 -4.71
CA LEU A 270 -22.57 -1.40 -5.24
C LEU A 270 -23.99 -1.84 -5.61
N ALA A 271 -24.14 -2.36 -6.84
CA ALA A 271 -25.40 -2.88 -7.35
C ALA A 271 -25.70 -4.27 -6.78
#